data_AF-R8BDY0-F1
#
_entry.id   AF-R8BDY0-F1
#
_cell.length_a   1.000
_cell.length_b   1.000
_cell.length_c   1.000
_cell.angle_alpha   90.00
_cell.angle_beta   90.00
_cell.angle_gamma   90.00
#
_symmetry.space_group_name_H-M   'P 1'
#
loop_
_entity.id
_entity.type
_entity.pdbx_description
1 polymer ?
#
loop_
_entity_poly.entity_id
_entity_poly.type
_entity_poly.pdbx_seq_one_letter_code
_entity_poly.pdbx_strand_id
1 'polypeptide(L)'
;MQILSTLLLVVAVANAVPTPKLGLTVGKLIARADDRLEIARAEKAEEAEPANKLDLQSQFDTPTELQGGNIQQDTTFPPGAVGVLEIEFSNADGRTLTVKENKTPAAPPAGFTALEPSSYQVQLSGGSADGLTLSKVDFIRNANSTVDISQGQIGRLCTETNTFVIDPAVGELEFEAEENELTLTVANMNAEWGIFLPDAAAAAPAAGATDGAATGGATGGATSTGNTLLDLLMSLLTRGSTA
;
A
#
# COMPACT_ATOMS: atom_id res chain seq x y z
N MET A 1 30.52 -76.07 3.14
CA MET A 1 31.46 -76.57 2.12
C MET A 1 32.10 -75.35 1.47
N GLN A 2 33.44 -75.27 1.47
CA GLN A 2 34.32 -74.28 0.80
C GLN A 2 34.24 -72.81 1.33
N ILE A 3 35.15 -72.34 2.22
CA ILE A 3 36.59 -71.96 2.08
C ILE A 3 36.72 -70.74 1.12
N LEU A 4 37.24 -69.55 1.44
CA LEU A 4 38.60 -69.04 1.79
C LEU A 4 38.39 -67.59 2.33
N SER A 5 39.01 -67.00 3.35
CA SER A 5 40.41 -66.87 3.84
C SER A 5 41.39 -66.13 2.92
N THR A 6 41.58 -64.82 3.13
CA THR A 6 42.83 -64.01 2.93
C THR A 6 42.58 -62.62 3.57
N LEU A 7 43.09 -62.23 4.76
CA LEU A 7 44.44 -61.99 5.29
C LEU A 7 45.11 -60.66 4.84
N LEU A 8 45.31 -59.78 5.84
CA LEU A 8 46.29 -58.69 6.07
C LEU A 8 46.52 -57.57 5.03
N LEU A 9 46.41 -56.33 5.51
CA LEU A 9 47.61 -55.51 5.81
C LEU A 9 47.29 -54.39 6.82
N VAL A 10 48.17 -54.28 7.83
CA VAL A 10 48.20 -53.24 8.88
C VAL A 10 48.93 -52.01 8.34
N VAL A 11 48.44 -50.79 8.58
CA VAL A 11 49.23 -49.62 9.07
C VAL A 11 48.25 -48.62 9.69
N ALA A 12 48.46 -48.30 10.98
CA ALA A 12 47.96 -47.09 11.61
C ALA A 12 49.06 -46.02 11.54
N VAL A 13 48.76 -44.81 11.07
CA VAL A 13 49.44 -43.57 11.48
C VAL A 13 48.44 -42.41 11.40
N ALA A 14 48.34 -41.67 12.51
CA ALA A 14 47.53 -40.46 12.68
C ALA A 14 48.06 -39.27 11.87
N ASN A 15 47.16 -38.37 11.45
CA ASN A 15 47.20 -36.93 11.80
C ASN A 15 46.17 -36.11 10.99
N ALA A 16 45.62 -35.10 11.68
CA ALA A 16 45.07 -33.83 11.19
C ALA A 16 43.67 -33.78 10.50
N VAL A 17 42.77 -33.11 11.23
CA VAL A 17 41.51 -32.38 10.89
C VAL A 17 41.74 -31.35 9.74
N PRO A 18 40.75 -30.76 8.99
CA PRO A 18 39.26 -30.75 9.09
C PRO A 18 38.45 -30.97 7.77
N THR A 19 37.17 -31.38 7.88
CA THR A 19 35.95 -30.77 7.27
C THR A 19 34.78 -31.76 7.33
N PRO A 20 33.61 -31.43 7.90
CA PRO A 20 32.42 -32.23 7.67
C PRO A 20 31.77 -31.84 6.34
N LYS A 21 31.97 -32.71 5.33
CA LYS A 21 31.13 -32.78 4.13
C LYS A 21 29.72 -33.25 4.50
N LEU A 22 28.72 -32.62 3.88
CA LEU A 22 27.32 -33.01 3.90
C LEU A 22 27.16 -34.51 3.62
N GLY A 23 26.50 -35.22 4.54
CA GLY A 23 26.01 -36.57 4.37
C GLY A 23 24.53 -36.61 4.73
N LEU A 24 23.69 -36.25 3.76
CA LEU A 24 22.23 -36.33 3.83
C LEU A 24 21.81 -37.81 3.80
N THR A 25 21.39 -38.36 4.94
CA THR A 25 20.78 -39.70 5.00
C THR A 25 19.25 -39.58 4.96
N VAL A 26 18.64 -40.30 4.01
CA VAL A 26 17.21 -40.31 3.64
C VAL A 26 16.29 -40.89 4.73
N GLY A 27 16.79 -41.12 5.95
CA GLY A 27 16.02 -41.61 7.10
C GLY A 27 15.67 -40.56 8.15
N LYS A 28 16.01 -39.27 7.95
CA LYS A 28 15.80 -38.19 8.94
C LYS A 28 15.02 -36.99 8.38
N LEU A 29 14.23 -37.20 7.34
CA LEU A 29 13.44 -36.16 6.65
C LEU A 29 11.95 -36.12 7.07
N ILE A 30 11.50 -36.99 7.98
CA ILE A 30 10.10 -37.04 8.46
C ILE A 30 9.99 -36.62 9.93
N ALA A 31 10.88 -35.74 10.39
CA ALA A 31 10.81 -35.13 11.73
C ALA A 31 11.34 -33.68 11.72
N ARG A 32 11.26 -33.01 10.57
CA ARG A 32 11.68 -31.62 10.36
C ARG A 32 10.78 -30.86 9.37
N ALA A 33 9.52 -31.27 9.26
CA ALA A 33 8.52 -30.58 8.45
C ALA A 33 7.54 -29.75 9.30
N ASP A 34 7.44 -29.99 10.61
CA ASP A 34 6.46 -29.31 11.46
C ASP A 34 6.96 -28.00 12.10
N ASP A 35 8.28 -27.76 12.14
CA ASP A 35 8.87 -26.57 12.79
C ASP A 35 9.12 -25.37 11.84
N ARG A 36 8.58 -25.39 10.61
CA ARG A 36 8.77 -24.30 9.63
C ARG A 36 7.50 -23.78 8.97
N LEU A 37 6.34 -24.14 9.50
CA LEU A 37 5.05 -23.59 9.09
C LEU A 37 4.43 -22.68 10.17
N GLU A 38 5.27 -22.01 10.95
CA GLU A 38 4.84 -20.95 11.86
C GLU A 38 5.69 -19.69 11.62
N ILE A 39 5.83 -19.33 10.34
CA ILE A 39 6.03 -17.91 10.00
C ILE A 39 4.65 -17.30 10.19
N ALA A 40 4.50 -16.72 11.38
CA ALA A 40 3.40 -15.90 11.84
C ALA A 40 2.58 -15.31 10.68
N ARG A 41 1.42 -15.93 10.43
CA ARG A 41 0.25 -15.14 10.05
C ARG A 41 -0.07 -14.35 11.32
N ALA A 42 0.56 -13.19 11.46
CA ALA A 42 -0.02 -12.16 12.30
C ALA A 42 -1.38 -11.90 11.65
N GLU A 43 -2.43 -12.49 12.22
CA GLU A 43 -3.76 -11.90 12.12
C GLU A 43 -3.53 -10.48 12.63
N LYS A 44 -3.44 -9.52 11.70
CA LYS A 44 -3.60 -8.11 12.03
C LYS A 44 -4.95 -8.09 12.73
N ALA A 45 -4.92 -7.84 14.04
CA ALA A 45 -6.15 -7.63 14.75
C ALA A 45 -6.84 -6.47 14.06
N GLU A 46 -8.08 -6.68 13.63
CA GLU A 46 -9.05 -5.61 13.41
C GLU A 46 -8.83 -4.61 14.54
N GLU A 47 -8.47 -3.36 14.21
CA GLU A 47 -8.43 -2.32 15.23
C GLU A 47 -9.88 -2.15 15.68
N ALA A 48 -10.22 -2.81 16.79
CA ALA A 48 -11.58 -2.82 17.28
C ALA A 48 -12.00 -1.38 17.53
N GLU A 49 -13.02 -0.95 16.79
CA GLU A 49 -13.58 0.39 16.87
C GLU A 49 -13.67 0.85 18.33
N PRO A 50 -12.97 1.92 18.72
CA PRO A 50 -12.94 2.31 20.11
C PRO A 50 -14.36 2.64 20.54
N ALA A 51 -14.76 2.14 21.71
CA ALA A 51 -16.09 2.38 22.28
C ALA A 51 -16.40 3.87 22.52
N ASN A 52 -15.43 4.76 22.31
CA ASN A 52 -15.52 6.21 22.44
C ASN A 52 -15.03 6.89 21.13
N LYS A 53 -15.75 6.59 20.04
CA LYS A 53 -15.56 7.16 18.70
C LYS A 53 -16.72 8.09 18.32
N LEU A 54 -16.42 9.12 17.53
CA LEU A 54 -17.39 10.01 16.91
C LEU A 54 -17.12 10.14 15.42
N ASP A 55 -18.06 9.68 14.61
CA ASP A 55 -18.04 9.89 13.16
C ASP A 55 -18.58 11.27 12.83
N LEU A 56 -17.76 12.08 12.15
CA LEU A 56 -18.09 13.44 11.74
C LEU A 56 -18.12 13.52 10.23
N GLN A 57 -19.14 14.19 9.69
CA GLN A 57 -19.19 14.54 8.27
C GLN A 57 -18.88 16.02 8.13
N SER A 58 -17.94 16.36 7.26
CA SER A 58 -17.53 17.75 7.01
C SER A 58 -17.65 18.14 5.55
N GLN A 59 -17.32 19.40 5.25
CA GLN A 59 -17.20 19.96 3.92
C GLN A 59 -15.85 20.63 3.80
N PHE A 60 -15.27 20.63 2.60
CA PHE A 60 -14.06 21.42 2.35
C PHE A 60 -14.32 22.90 2.63
N ASP A 61 -13.26 23.59 3.05
CA ASP A 61 -13.25 25.01 3.42
C ASP A 61 -14.19 25.39 4.59
N THR A 62 -14.72 24.39 5.31
CA THR A 62 -15.60 24.61 6.46
C THR A 62 -14.91 24.18 7.76
N PRO A 63 -14.78 25.07 8.76
CA PRO A 63 -14.26 24.70 10.07
C PRO A 63 -15.12 23.63 10.75
N THR A 64 -14.47 22.60 11.28
CA THR A 64 -15.07 21.50 12.04
C THR A 64 -14.48 21.49 13.44
N GLU A 65 -15.35 21.57 14.45
CA GLU A 65 -14.91 21.51 15.85
C GLU A 65 -14.66 20.06 16.25
N LEU A 66 -13.44 19.80 16.72
CA LEU A 66 -13.00 18.52 17.26
C LEU A 66 -12.92 18.60 18.78
N GLN A 67 -13.55 17.65 19.45
CA GLN A 67 -13.66 17.57 20.89
C GLN A 67 -12.34 17.08 21.52
N GLY A 68 -12.05 17.59 22.72
CA GLY A 68 -10.99 17.02 23.57
C GLY A 68 -11.48 15.80 24.36
N GLY A 69 -10.69 15.37 25.33
CA GLY A 69 -11.03 14.25 26.21
C GLY A 69 -10.57 12.88 25.71
N ASN A 70 -9.67 12.84 24.73
CA ASN A 70 -9.17 11.62 24.09
C ASN A 70 -10.30 10.78 23.47
N ILE A 71 -11.27 11.45 22.86
CA ILE A 71 -12.32 10.84 22.05
C ILE A 71 -11.76 10.74 20.62
N GLN A 72 -11.77 9.54 20.04
CA GLN A 72 -11.43 9.38 18.63
C GLN A 72 -12.53 10.01 17.78
N GLN A 73 -12.14 10.81 16.79
CA GLN A 73 -13.03 11.49 15.88
C GLN A 73 -12.54 11.29 14.46
N ASP A 74 -13.41 10.74 13.64
CA ASP A 74 -13.11 10.40 12.26
C ASP A 74 -13.91 11.36 11.40
N THR A 75 -13.23 12.30 10.77
CA THR A 75 -13.87 13.35 9.99
C THR A 75 -13.80 13.02 8.51
N THR A 76 -14.89 12.50 7.97
CA THR A 76 -15.04 12.17 6.56
C THR A 76 -15.40 13.41 5.72
N PHE A 77 -14.79 13.55 4.56
CA PHE A 77 -15.04 14.64 3.61
C PHE A 77 -15.84 14.17 2.37
N PRO A 78 -16.35 15.09 1.52
CA PRO A 78 -17.05 14.69 0.30
C PRO A 78 -16.18 13.81 -0.60
N PRO A 79 -16.74 12.76 -1.22
CA PRO A 79 -16.00 11.81 -2.04
C PRO A 79 -15.45 12.47 -3.32
N GLY A 80 -14.22 12.07 -3.68
CA GLY A 80 -13.62 12.26 -4.99
C GLY A 80 -14.08 11.21 -6.00
N ALA A 81 -13.33 11.06 -7.10
CA ALA A 81 -13.65 10.08 -8.14
C ALA A 81 -13.32 8.64 -7.71
N VAL A 82 -12.23 8.46 -6.96
CA VAL A 82 -11.67 7.18 -6.55
C VAL A 82 -11.96 6.90 -5.08
N GLY A 83 -11.91 7.89 -4.21
CA GLY A 83 -12.09 7.68 -2.78
C GLY A 83 -12.44 8.92 -1.98
N VAL A 84 -12.33 8.77 -0.67
CA VAL A 84 -12.77 9.72 0.34
C VAL A 84 -11.59 10.04 1.23
N LEU A 85 -11.35 11.34 1.46
CA LEU A 85 -10.42 11.77 2.50
C LEU A 85 -11.11 11.64 3.86
N GLU A 86 -10.40 11.07 4.81
CA GLU A 86 -10.75 11.10 6.23
C GLU A 86 -9.56 11.61 7.05
N ILE A 87 -9.88 12.28 8.16
CA ILE A 87 -8.90 12.76 9.14
C ILE A 87 -9.30 12.23 10.51
N GLU A 88 -8.50 11.32 11.05
CA GLU A 88 -8.67 10.85 12.42
C GLU A 88 -7.90 11.73 13.43
N PHE A 89 -8.58 12.07 14.51
CA PHE A 89 -8.05 12.89 15.58
C PHE A 89 -8.46 12.37 16.96
N SER A 90 -7.49 12.36 17.88
CA SER A 90 -7.77 12.23 19.31
C SER A 90 -6.72 12.99 20.09
N ASN A 91 -7.16 13.73 21.11
CA ASN A 91 -6.27 14.44 22.01
C ASN A 91 -6.99 14.83 23.31
N ALA A 92 -6.23 15.16 24.35
CA ALA A 92 -6.79 15.66 25.62
C ALA A 92 -7.54 16.99 25.42
N ASP A 93 -7.01 17.87 24.58
CA ASP A 93 -7.60 19.17 24.25
C ASP A 93 -8.21 19.15 22.85
N GLY A 94 -9.37 19.79 22.69
CA GLY A 94 -10.02 19.95 21.39
C GLY A 94 -9.24 20.83 20.42
N ARG A 95 -9.65 20.79 19.15
CA ARG A 95 -9.07 21.56 18.04
C ARG A 95 -10.17 22.01 17.08
N THR A 96 -9.84 22.92 16.17
CA THR A 96 -10.68 23.19 15.01
C THR A 96 -9.94 22.73 13.77
N LEU A 97 -10.52 21.77 13.05
CA LEU A 97 -10.04 21.24 11.77
C LEU A 97 -10.61 22.06 10.62
N THR A 98 -9.78 22.42 9.65
CA THR A 98 -10.20 22.93 8.36
C THR A 98 -9.41 22.20 7.30
N VAL A 99 -10.11 21.64 6.31
CA VAL A 99 -9.48 21.02 5.14
C VAL A 99 -9.89 21.79 3.91
N LYS A 100 -8.91 22.26 3.16
CA LYS A 100 -9.13 22.91 1.87
C LYS A 100 -8.71 21.98 0.74
N GLU A 101 -9.56 21.85 -0.26
CA GLU A 101 -9.23 21.07 -1.44
C GLU A 101 -8.47 21.93 -2.48
N ASN A 102 -7.27 21.51 -2.83
CA ASN A 102 -6.49 22.12 -3.89
C ASN A 102 -6.70 21.35 -5.21
N LYS A 103 -7.46 21.94 -6.13
CA LYS A 103 -7.78 21.40 -7.47
C LYS A 103 -6.65 21.56 -8.51
N THR A 104 -5.56 22.22 -8.13
CA THR A 104 -4.37 22.39 -8.96
C THR A 104 -3.13 22.05 -8.14
N PRO A 105 -2.98 20.78 -7.73
CA PRO A 105 -1.86 20.35 -6.91
C PRO A 105 -0.52 20.48 -7.64
N ALA A 106 0.57 20.46 -6.88
CA ALA A 106 1.89 20.21 -7.44
C ALA A 106 1.91 18.87 -8.20
N ALA A 107 2.85 18.72 -9.14
CA ALA A 107 2.97 17.47 -9.90
C ALA A 107 3.24 16.27 -8.97
N PRO A 108 2.75 15.07 -9.33
CA PRO A 108 3.07 13.84 -8.61
C PRO A 108 4.60 13.61 -8.53
N PRO A 109 5.08 12.91 -7.48
CA PRO A 109 6.46 12.47 -7.41
C PRO A 109 6.82 11.57 -8.60
N ALA A 110 8.09 11.53 -8.99
CA ALA A 110 8.54 10.68 -10.09
C ALA A 110 8.26 9.18 -9.79
N GLY A 111 7.70 8.46 -10.75
CA GLY A 111 7.32 7.04 -10.60
C GLY A 111 5.93 6.84 -9.98
N PHE A 112 5.19 7.92 -9.77
CA PHE A 112 3.84 7.92 -9.22
C PHE A 112 2.87 8.71 -10.10
N THR A 113 1.62 8.26 -10.07
CA THR A 113 0.46 8.95 -10.62
C THR A 113 -0.46 9.37 -9.47
N ALA A 114 -1.03 10.58 -9.54
CA ALA A 114 -2.02 10.99 -8.55
C ALA A 114 -3.31 10.20 -8.71
N LEU A 115 -3.85 9.74 -7.59
CA LEU A 115 -5.08 8.95 -7.52
C LEU A 115 -6.33 9.82 -7.75
N GLU A 116 -6.26 11.06 -7.27
CA GLU A 116 -7.26 12.10 -7.46
C GLU A 116 -6.60 13.31 -8.17
N PRO A 117 -7.36 14.15 -8.90
CA PRO A 117 -6.83 15.40 -9.45
C PRO A 117 -6.62 16.48 -8.37
N SER A 118 -6.89 16.15 -7.10
CA SER A 118 -6.85 17.05 -5.96
C SER A 118 -5.76 16.66 -4.96
N SER A 119 -5.38 17.63 -4.14
CA SER A 119 -4.69 17.41 -2.85
C SER A 119 -5.42 18.16 -1.74
N TYR A 120 -5.08 17.87 -0.49
CA TYR A 120 -5.85 18.31 0.67
C TYR A 120 -4.97 19.06 1.65
N GLN A 121 -5.24 20.35 1.82
CA GLN A 121 -4.57 21.22 2.78
C GLN A 121 -5.26 21.10 4.13
N VAL A 122 -4.67 20.33 5.02
CA VAL A 122 -5.18 20.07 6.37
C VAL A 122 -4.59 21.09 7.34
N GLN A 123 -5.47 21.71 8.13
CA GLN A 123 -5.08 22.67 9.17
C GLN A 123 -5.88 22.42 10.44
N LEU A 124 -5.18 22.05 11.51
CA LEU A 124 -5.65 22.12 12.88
C LEU A 124 -5.25 23.46 13.50
N SER A 125 -6.20 24.08 14.19
CA SER A 125 -5.99 25.26 15.02
C SER A 125 -6.48 25.01 16.46
N GLY A 126 -6.19 25.93 17.38
CA GLY A 126 -6.50 25.76 18.81
C GLY A 126 -5.43 25.03 19.62
N GLY A 127 -4.24 24.80 19.06
CA GLY A 127 -3.09 24.22 19.76
C GLY A 127 -2.03 23.71 18.79
N SER A 128 -1.06 22.95 19.31
CA SER A 128 -0.10 22.23 18.46
C SER A 128 -0.79 21.08 17.72
N ALA A 129 -0.33 20.82 16.49
CA ALA A 129 -0.62 19.59 15.74
C ALA A 129 0.46 18.51 15.96
N ASP A 130 1.54 18.84 16.70
CA ASP A 130 2.52 17.86 17.15
C ASP A 130 2.08 17.21 18.46
N GLY A 131 2.42 15.93 18.63
CA GLY A 131 2.23 15.21 19.90
C GLY A 131 0.76 14.98 20.28
N LEU A 132 -0.11 14.88 19.27
CA LEU A 132 -1.49 14.45 19.44
C LEU A 132 -1.54 12.98 19.87
N THR A 133 -2.61 12.56 20.57
CA THR A 133 -2.81 11.16 20.94
C THR A 133 -3.02 10.29 19.69
N LEU A 134 -3.80 10.80 18.73
CA LEU A 134 -4.04 10.19 17.42
C LEU A 134 -4.04 11.29 16.35
N SER A 135 -3.38 11.01 15.24
CA SER A 135 -3.26 11.90 14.09
C SER A 135 -3.01 11.09 12.84
N LYS A 136 -4.08 10.79 12.10
CA LYS A 136 -3.99 10.06 10.83
C LYS A 136 -4.58 10.87 9.68
N VAL A 137 -4.11 10.57 8.47
CA VAL A 137 -4.61 11.10 7.21
C VAL A 137 -4.93 9.90 6.35
N ASP A 138 -6.21 9.73 6.07
CA ASP A 138 -6.69 8.46 5.56
C ASP A 138 -7.39 8.65 4.21
N PHE A 139 -7.35 7.59 3.41
CA PHE A 139 -7.99 7.58 2.10
C PHE A 139 -8.72 6.26 1.88
N ILE A 140 -10.04 6.36 1.97
CA ILE A 140 -10.96 5.23 1.84
C ILE A 140 -11.38 5.11 0.38
N ARG A 141 -11.20 3.95 -0.23
CA ARG A 141 -11.64 3.74 -1.60
C ARG A 141 -13.17 3.76 -1.68
N ASN A 142 -13.72 4.51 -2.63
CA ASN A 142 -15.16 4.50 -2.89
C ASN A 142 -15.60 3.08 -3.29
N ALA A 143 -16.74 2.62 -2.78
CA ALA A 143 -17.28 1.30 -3.10
C ALA A 143 -17.53 1.05 -4.61
N ASN A 144 -17.75 2.11 -5.39
CA ASN A 144 -17.94 2.04 -6.84
C ASN A 144 -16.64 2.20 -7.66
N SER A 145 -15.50 2.46 -7.00
CA SER A 145 -14.21 2.56 -7.67
C SER A 145 -13.67 1.17 -8.01
N THR A 146 -13.02 1.05 -9.16
CA THR A 146 -12.34 -0.18 -9.62
C THR A 146 -10.81 -0.08 -9.51
N VAL A 147 -10.31 1.04 -9.01
CA VAL A 147 -8.86 1.27 -8.83
C VAL A 147 -8.38 0.47 -7.63
N ASP A 148 -7.26 -0.24 -7.78
CA ASP A 148 -6.59 -0.89 -6.65
C ASP A 148 -5.75 0.15 -5.89
N ILE A 149 -6.02 0.33 -4.60
CA ILE A 149 -5.24 1.25 -3.77
C ILE A 149 -4.28 0.53 -2.82
N SER A 150 -4.18 -0.80 -2.88
CA SER A 150 -3.35 -1.59 -1.95
C SER A 150 -1.84 -1.29 -2.01
N GLN A 151 -1.40 -0.62 -3.08
CA GLN A 151 -0.02 -0.14 -3.26
C GLN A 151 0.07 1.38 -3.22
N GLY A 152 -1.02 2.05 -2.89
CA GLY A 152 -1.07 3.51 -2.83
C GLY A 152 -0.16 4.06 -1.75
N GLN A 153 0.11 5.36 -1.86
CA GLN A 153 0.97 6.10 -0.97
C GLN A 153 0.33 7.46 -0.67
N ILE A 154 0.50 7.92 0.56
CA ILE A 154 0.09 9.27 0.98
C ILE A 154 1.36 10.10 1.11
N GLY A 155 1.45 11.17 0.31
CA GLY A 155 2.61 12.04 0.24
C GLY A 155 2.33 13.42 0.83
N ARG A 156 3.32 14.00 1.51
CA ARG A 156 3.27 15.35 2.05
C ARG A 156 3.94 16.35 1.11
N LEU A 157 3.32 17.49 0.83
CA LEU A 157 3.95 18.54 0.06
C LEU A 157 5.13 19.13 0.84
N CYS A 158 6.33 19.08 0.24
CA CYS A 158 7.47 19.85 0.68
C CYS A 158 7.36 21.26 0.06
N THR A 159 7.04 22.26 0.88
CA THR A 159 6.83 23.64 0.43
C THR A 159 8.09 24.30 -0.12
N GLU A 160 9.28 23.85 0.31
CA GLU A 160 10.57 24.37 -0.14
C GLU A 160 10.86 23.99 -1.60
N THR A 161 10.47 22.78 -2.00
CA THR A 161 10.70 22.26 -3.35
C THR A 161 9.45 22.29 -4.23
N ASN A 162 8.29 22.55 -3.63
CA ASN A 162 6.97 22.45 -4.25
C ASN A 162 6.74 21.08 -4.91
N THR A 163 7.15 20.02 -4.23
CA THR A 163 6.96 18.63 -4.66
C THR A 163 6.44 17.78 -3.51
N PHE A 164 5.61 16.79 -3.81
CA PHE A 164 5.19 15.81 -2.82
C PHE A 164 6.34 14.87 -2.47
N VAL A 165 6.44 14.54 -1.18
CA VAL A 165 7.44 13.64 -0.63
C VAL A 165 6.72 12.44 -0.03
N ILE A 166 7.10 11.25 -0.49
CA ILE A 166 6.71 9.96 0.08
C ILE A 166 7.97 9.43 0.75
N ASP A 167 8.03 9.53 2.08
CA ASP A 167 9.21 9.17 2.86
C ASP A 167 8.77 8.65 4.23
N PRO A 168 9.40 7.61 4.81
CA PRO A 168 9.07 7.11 6.14
C PRO A 168 9.15 8.15 7.26
N ALA A 169 9.90 9.24 7.09
CA ALA A 169 9.95 10.35 8.04
C ALA A 169 8.69 11.24 8.01
N VAL A 170 7.81 11.07 7.01
CA VAL A 170 6.50 11.74 6.96
C VAL A 170 5.52 11.09 7.92
N GLY A 171 5.49 9.75 7.95
CA GLY A 171 4.56 8.97 8.75
C GLY A 171 4.67 7.48 8.46
N GLU A 172 3.94 6.68 9.23
CA GLU A 172 3.81 5.25 9.03
C GLU A 172 2.55 4.96 8.21
N LEU A 173 2.73 4.39 7.02
CA LEU A 173 1.64 4.06 6.10
C LEU A 173 1.21 2.60 6.29
N GLU A 174 -0.10 2.41 6.35
CA GLU A 174 -0.77 1.13 6.37
C GLU A 174 -1.79 1.04 5.23
N PHE A 175 -1.97 -0.17 4.68
CA PHE A 175 -3.15 -0.49 3.89
C PHE A 175 -4.01 -1.47 4.69
N GLU A 176 -5.25 -1.08 4.91
CA GLU A 176 -6.27 -1.83 5.65
C GLU A 176 -7.18 -2.51 4.62
N ALA A 177 -6.98 -3.81 4.43
CA ALA A 177 -7.56 -4.54 3.30
C ALA A 177 -9.08 -4.70 3.45
N GLU A 178 -9.53 -4.83 4.68
CA GLU A 178 -10.92 -5.00 5.09
C GLU A 178 -11.75 -3.75 4.75
N GLU A 179 -11.17 -2.56 4.93
CA GLU A 179 -11.82 -1.26 4.72
C GLU A 179 -11.50 -0.65 3.34
N ASN A 180 -10.55 -1.25 2.62
CA ASN A 180 -9.98 -0.70 1.38
C ASN A 180 -9.47 0.73 1.61
N GLU A 181 -8.62 0.88 2.61
CA GLU A 181 -8.19 2.16 3.13
C GLU A 181 -6.67 2.27 3.19
N LEU A 182 -6.14 3.43 2.82
CA LEU A 182 -4.77 3.82 3.10
C LEU A 182 -4.77 4.71 4.33
N THR A 183 -4.02 4.31 5.35
CA THR A 183 -3.98 4.99 6.64
C THR A 183 -2.57 5.49 6.90
N LEU A 184 -2.38 6.81 7.01
CA LEU A 184 -1.06 7.39 7.29
C LEU A 184 -1.04 8.01 8.69
N THR A 185 -0.40 7.34 9.64
CA THR A 185 -0.16 7.90 10.97
C THR A 185 0.98 8.93 10.89
N VAL A 186 0.72 10.17 11.30
CA VAL A 186 1.67 11.29 11.17
C VAL A 186 1.92 11.97 12.51
N ALA A 187 3.14 12.42 12.72
CA ALA A 187 3.48 13.23 13.90
C ALA A 187 2.82 14.62 13.88
N ASN A 188 2.51 15.12 12.69
CA ASN A 188 1.88 16.42 12.46
C ASN A 188 1.06 16.40 11.17
N MET A 189 -0.26 16.56 11.29
CA MET A 189 -1.18 16.55 10.15
C MET A 189 -1.29 17.89 9.41
N ASN A 190 -0.74 18.99 9.94
CA ASN A 190 -0.78 20.30 9.28
C ASN A 190 0.14 20.32 8.06
N ALA A 191 -0.40 19.99 6.89
CA ALA A 191 0.31 20.02 5.62
C ALA A 191 -0.66 19.98 4.44
N GLU A 192 -0.11 19.92 3.22
CA GLU A 192 -0.86 19.53 2.03
C GLU A 192 -0.54 18.06 1.70
N TRP A 193 -1.58 17.26 1.53
CA TRP A 193 -1.51 15.80 1.36
C TRP A 193 -2.03 15.40 -0.02
N GLY A 194 -1.25 14.58 -0.72
CA GLY A 194 -1.64 13.99 -1.99
C GLY A 194 -1.67 12.47 -1.90
N ILE A 195 -2.56 11.85 -2.68
CA ILE A 195 -2.71 10.39 -2.73
C ILE A 195 -2.21 9.89 -4.07
N PHE A 196 -1.36 8.87 -4.04
CA PHE A 196 -0.58 8.45 -5.20
C PHE A 196 -0.62 6.94 -5.37
N LEU A 197 -0.51 6.48 -6.61
CA LEU A 197 -0.19 5.09 -6.95
C LEU A 197 1.15 5.03 -7.67
N PRO A 198 2.00 4.03 -7.39
CA PRO A 198 3.13 3.73 -8.25
C PRO A 198 2.66 3.54 -9.69
N ASP A 199 3.38 4.07 -10.68
CA ASP A 199 2.96 4.01 -12.09
C ASP A 199 2.71 2.57 -12.58
N ALA A 200 3.48 1.60 -12.07
CA ALA A 200 3.28 0.18 -12.37
C ALA A 200 1.97 -0.37 -11.78
N ALA A 201 1.53 0.14 -10.63
CA ALA A 201 0.27 -0.24 -9.99
C ALA A 201 -0.93 0.47 -10.62
N ALA A 202 -0.76 1.73 -11.06
CA ALA A 202 -1.79 2.47 -11.78
C ALA A 202 -2.21 1.79 -13.12
N ALA A 203 -1.37 0.91 -13.66
CA ALA A 203 -1.66 0.13 -14.87
C ALA A 203 -2.38 -1.21 -14.59
N ALA A 204 -2.52 -1.63 -13.34
CA ALA A 204 -3.10 -2.90 -12.96
C ALA A 204 -4.59 -2.74 -12.58
N PRO A 205 -5.50 -3.59 -13.08
CA PRO A 205 -6.87 -3.64 -12.58
C PRO A 205 -6.91 -4.20 -11.15
N ALA A 206 -7.83 -3.73 -10.31
CA ALA A 206 -8.00 -4.27 -8.96
C ALA A 206 -8.20 -5.79 -8.98
N ALA A 207 -7.39 -6.49 -8.18
CA ALA A 207 -7.57 -7.90 -7.94
C ALA A 207 -8.87 -8.09 -7.15
N GLY A 208 -9.95 -8.43 -7.86
CA GLY A 208 -11.26 -8.64 -7.24
C GLY A 208 -11.20 -9.72 -6.16
N ALA A 209 -11.88 -9.46 -5.04
CA ALA A 209 -12.27 -10.50 -4.10
C ALA A 209 -13.08 -11.56 -4.85
N THR A 210 -12.47 -12.71 -5.12
CA THR A 210 -13.12 -13.81 -5.83
C THR A 210 -13.98 -14.60 -4.87
N ASP A 211 -15.29 -14.34 -4.86
CA ASP A 211 -16.29 -15.33 -4.48
C ASP A 211 -16.94 -15.92 -5.74
N GLY A 212 -16.71 -17.21 -5.93
CA GLY A 212 -17.73 -18.18 -6.35
C GLY A 212 -18.40 -18.06 -7.72
N ALA A 213 -17.86 -18.83 -8.68
CA ALA A 213 -18.59 -19.69 -9.62
C ALA A 213 -19.45 -19.09 -10.77
N ALA A 214 -18.84 -19.17 -11.96
CA ALA A 214 -19.34 -19.84 -13.19
C ALA A 214 -20.52 -19.25 -14.00
N THR A 215 -20.16 -18.84 -15.23
CA THR A 215 -20.58 -19.35 -16.56
C THR A 215 -21.21 -18.35 -17.53
N GLY A 216 -20.58 -18.24 -18.70
CA GLY A 216 -21.27 -18.05 -19.97
C GLY A 216 -20.99 -16.75 -20.73
N GLY A 217 -20.47 -16.89 -21.95
CA GLY A 217 -20.86 -16.04 -23.08
C GLY A 217 -19.84 -15.01 -23.56
N ALA A 218 -19.18 -15.33 -24.67
CA ALA A 218 -18.43 -14.39 -25.50
C ALA A 218 -19.32 -13.31 -26.13
N THR A 219 -18.79 -12.10 -26.32
CA THR A 219 -18.63 -11.40 -27.62
C THR A 219 -18.44 -9.89 -27.40
N GLY A 220 -17.64 -9.28 -28.27
CA GLY A 220 -17.70 -7.83 -28.52
C GLY A 220 -16.39 -7.11 -28.22
N GLY A 221 -15.51 -7.06 -29.23
CA GLY A 221 -14.32 -6.22 -29.18
C GLY A 221 -14.66 -4.73 -29.30
N ALA A 222 -13.85 -3.90 -28.64
CA ALA A 222 -13.65 -2.51 -28.99
C ALA A 222 -12.21 -2.11 -28.63
N THR A 223 -11.37 -2.15 -29.66
CA THR A 223 -10.19 -1.31 -29.93
C THR A 223 -9.66 -0.44 -28.78
N SER A 224 -8.51 -0.87 -28.24
CA SER A 224 -7.56 -0.02 -27.54
C SER A 224 -6.77 0.82 -28.55
N THR A 225 -6.92 2.15 -28.50
CA THR A 225 -6.05 3.09 -29.21
C THR A 225 -4.70 3.19 -28.49
N GLY A 226 -3.90 2.13 -28.57
CA GLY A 226 -2.50 2.13 -28.16
C GLY A 226 -1.64 2.46 -29.38
N ASN A 227 -1.16 3.69 -29.47
CA ASN A 227 -0.17 4.11 -30.46
C ASN A 227 1.05 3.18 -30.39
N THR A 228 1.20 2.26 -31.33
CA THR A 228 2.49 1.62 -31.57
C THR A 228 3.15 2.30 -32.76
N LEU A 229 4.40 2.70 -32.58
CA LEU A 229 5.28 3.26 -33.62
C LEU A 229 5.35 2.34 -34.86
N LEU A 230 5.04 1.05 -34.69
CA LEU A 230 4.92 0.05 -35.76
C LEU A 230 3.76 0.33 -36.72
N ASP A 231 2.59 0.80 -36.26
CA ASP A 231 1.46 1.12 -37.14
C ASP A 231 1.75 2.36 -38.01
N LEU A 232 2.48 3.34 -37.45
CA LEU A 232 2.92 4.50 -38.21
C LEU A 232 3.95 4.12 -39.28
N LEU A 233 4.85 3.18 -38.95
CA LEU A 233 5.86 2.69 -39.89
C LEU A 233 5.24 1.88 -41.04
N MET A 234 4.25 1.02 -40.74
CA MET A 234 3.54 0.23 -41.76
C MET A 234 2.63 1.09 -42.67
N SER A 235 2.05 2.16 -42.13
CA SER A 235 1.32 3.18 -42.91
C SER A 235 2.21 3.92 -43.91
N LEU A 236 3.46 4.21 -43.54
CA LEU A 236 4.41 4.89 -44.42
C LEU A 236 4.91 3.98 -45.56
N LEU A 237 5.08 2.68 -45.29
CA LEU A 237 5.49 1.71 -46.30
C LEU A 237 4.39 1.39 -47.34
N THR A 238 3.12 1.58 -47.00
CA THR A 238 1.99 1.27 -47.90
C THR A 238 1.51 2.44 -48.75
N ARG A 239 1.94 3.68 -48.48
CA ARG A 239 1.57 4.87 -49.26
C ARG A 239 2.58 5.27 -50.36
N GLY A 240 3.65 4.50 -50.54
CA GLY A 240 4.67 4.77 -51.55
C GLY A 240 4.50 3.97 -52.84
N SER A 241 3.33 4.00 -53.50
CA SER A 241 3.20 3.44 -54.87
C SER A 241 1.97 3.96 -55.62
N THR A 242 1.92 5.26 -55.89
CA THR A 242 1.24 5.79 -57.09
C THR A 242 1.99 7.02 -57.59
N ALA A 243 2.92 6.79 -58.50
CA ALA A 243 3.34 7.71 -59.56
C ALA A 243 3.54 6.86 -60.82
#